data_AF-A0A8S4ANU7-F1
#
_entry.id   AF-A0A8S4ANU7-F1
#
_cell.length_a   1.000
_cell.length_b   1.000
_cell.length_c   1.000
_cell.angle_alpha   90.00
_cell.angle_beta   90.00
_cell.angle_gamma   90.00
#
_symmetry.space_group_name_H-M   'P 1'
#
loop_
_entity.id
_entity.type
_entity.pdbx_description
1 polymer ?
#
loop_
_entity_poly.entity_id
_entity_poly.type
_entity_poly.pdbx_seq_one_letter_code
_entity_poly.pdbx_strand_id
1 'polypeptide(L)'
;MISLSHFLCSLKALVSTGGKNVQAACDWLFSHLDDPFLDDPLPREYVLYLRPSGPLLQQLTHFWKQSRLSCGKNKAHNIFPHITLCQFFMASFTP
;
A
#
# COMPACT_ATOMS: atom_id res chain seq x y z
N MET A 1 20.20 0.75 -20.84
CA MET A 1 19.32 1.79 -20.28
C MET A 1 17.90 1.26 -20.41
N ILE A 2 17.41 0.52 -19.41
CA ILE A 2 16.04 -0.03 -19.41
C ILE A 2 15.15 1.14 -19.02
N SER A 3 14.34 1.62 -19.96
CA SER A 3 13.54 2.84 -19.83
C SER A 3 12.57 2.73 -18.64
N LEU A 4 12.60 3.72 -17.73
CA LEU A 4 11.72 3.82 -16.56
C LEU A 4 10.21 3.75 -16.91
N SER A 5 9.84 4.05 -18.15
CA SER A 5 8.46 4.05 -18.67
C SER A 5 7.72 2.72 -18.44
N HIS A 6 8.35 1.58 -18.74
CA HIS A 6 7.70 0.27 -18.59
C HIS A 6 7.34 -0.08 -17.13
N PHE A 7 8.07 0.47 -16.15
CA PHE A 7 7.85 0.19 -14.73
C PHE A 7 6.65 0.98 -14.18
N LEU A 8 6.44 2.22 -14.65
CA LEU A 8 5.34 3.08 -14.20
C LEU A 8 3.98 2.56 -14.63
N CYS A 9 3.84 2.16 -15.91
CA CYS A 9 2.65 1.50 -16.44
C CYS A 9 2.26 0.25 -15.65
N SER A 10 3.25 -0.58 -15.30
CA SER A 10 3.04 -1.83 -14.57
C SER A 10 2.55 -1.61 -13.13
N LEU A 11 3.13 -0.63 -12.43
CA LEU A 11 2.67 -0.23 -11.10
C LEU A 11 1.28 0.38 -11.13
N LYS A 12 0.99 1.23 -12.12
CA LYS A 12 -0.32 1.86 -12.31
C LYS A 12 -1.40 0.80 -12.49
N ALA A 13 -1.18 -0.17 -13.37
CA ALA A 13 -2.11 -1.28 -13.59
C ALA A 13 -2.34 -2.15 -12.33
N LEU A 14 -1.26 -2.46 -11.60
CA LEU A 14 -1.34 -3.24 -10.38
C LEU A 14 -2.16 -2.52 -9.29
N VAL A 15 -1.97 -1.20 -9.14
CA VAL A 15 -2.72 -0.39 -8.17
C VAL A 15 -4.18 -0.26 -8.59
N SER A 16 -4.46 0.02 -9.87
CA SER A 16 -5.83 0.14 -10.40
C SER A 16 -6.67 -1.12 -10.21
N THR A 17 -6.03 -2.29 -10.15
CA THR A 17 -6.69 -3.59 -9.93
C THR A 17 -6.68 -4.04 -8.45
N GLY A 18 -6.14 -3.23 -7.55
CA GLY A 18 -6.03 -3.54 -6.12
C GLY A 18 -5.03 -4.65 -5.80
N GLY A 19 -4.05 -4.89 -6.67
CA GLY A 19 -2.99 -5.88 -6.45
C GLY A 19 -3.47 -7.33 -6.42
N LYS A 20 -4.61 -7.65 -7.05
CA LYS A 20 -5.26 -8.96 -6.95
C LYS A 20 -4.45 -10.09 -7.58
N ASN A 21 -4.01 -9.91 -8.83
CA ASN A 21 -3.16 -10.85 -9.55
C ASN A 21 -2.54 -10.19 -10.79
N VAL A 22 -1.54 -10.86 -11.38
CA VAL A 22 -0.82 -10.37 -12.57
C VAL A 22 -1.74 -10.26 -13.78
N GLN A 23 -2.62 -11.24 -14.01
CA GLN A 23 -3.48 -11.26 -15.19
C GLN A 23 -4.41 -10.05 -15.25
N ALA A 24 -5.07 -9.70 -14.13
CA ALA A 24 -5.93 -8.53 -14.04
C ALA A 24 -5.16 -7.24 -14.34
N ALA A 25 -3.93 -7.12 -13.84
CA ALA A 25 -3.07 -5.97 -14.14
C ALA A 25 -2.69 -5.95 -15.63
N CYS A 26 -2.38 -7.09 -16.24
CA CYS A 26 -2.11 -7.18 -17.68
C CYS A 26 -3.34 -6.77 -18.51
N ASP A 27 -4.52 -7.29 -18.20
CA ASP A 27 -5.77 -6.97 -18.89
C ASP A 27 -6.12 -5.47 -18.76
N TRP A 28 -5.88 -4.89 -17.57
CA TRP A 28 -6.02 -3.46 -17.35
C TRP A 28 -5.04 -2.67 -18.22
N LEU A 29 -3.78 -3.09 -18.30
CA LEU A 29 -2.78 -2.43 -19.14
C LEU A 29 -3.17 -2.46 -20.63
N PHE A 30 -3.60 -3.63 -21.12
CA PHE A 30 -4.02 -3.78 -22.52
C PHE A 30 -5.25 -2.95 -22.87
N SER A 31 -6.18 -2.75 -21.93
CA SER A 31 -7.34 -1.89 -22.15
C SER A 31 -7.04 -0.39 -22.09
N HIS A 32 -5.85 0.00 -21.62
CA HIS A 32 -5.45 1.40 -21.44
C HIS A 32 -4.20 1.77 -22.27
N LEU A 33 -3.83 0.98 -23.30
CA LEU A 33 -2.67 1.25 -24.14
C LEU A 33 -2.74 2.59 -24.89
N ASP A 34 -3.96 3.04 -25.23
CA ASP A 34 -4.19 4.29 -25.93
C ASP A 34 -4.38 5.49 -24.97
N ASP A 35 -4.27 5.29 -23.64
CA ASP A 35 -4.37 6.36 -22.65
C ASP A 35 -3.09 7.22 -22.67
N PRO A 36 -3.15 8.50 -23.09
CA PRO A 36 -1.98 9.37 -23.15
C PRO A 36 -1.37 9.65 -21.76
N PHE A 37 -2.10 9.37 -20.68
CA PHE A 37 -1.65 9.52 -19.31
C PHE A 37 -1.17 8.21 -18.70
N LEU A 38 -1.07 7.11 -19.46
CA LEU A 38 -0.69 5.81 -18.92
C LEU A 38 0.67 5.84 -18.20
N ASP A 39 1.62 6.61 -18.72
CA ASP A 39 2.95 6.80 -18.14
C ASP A 39 3.00 7.86 -17.02
N ASP A 40 1.93 8.62 -16.81
CA ASP A 40 1.93 9.69 -15.80
C ASP A 40 2.05 9.12 -14.38
N PRO A 41 2.87 9.76 -13.52
CA PRO A 41 3.01 9.34 -12.14
C PRO A 41 1.66 9.45 -11.43
N LEU A 42 1.19 8.33 -10.90
CA LEU A 42 0.02 8.32 -10.04
C LEU A 42 0.36 9.03 -8.71
N PRO A 43 -0.36 10.09 -8.32
CA PRO A 43 -0.22 10.65 -6.98
C PRO A 43 -0.64 9.57 -5.98
N ARG A 44 0.30 9.15 -5.13
CA ARG A 44 0.04 8.13 -4.11
C ARG A 44 0.01 8.76 -2.74
N GLU A 45 -1.05 8.43 -2.00
CA GLU A 45 -1.15 8.75 -0.58
C GLU A 45 -0.33 7.77 0.23
N TYR A 46 0.53 8.32 1.08
CA TYR A 46 1.34 7.58 2.03
C TYR A 46 0.99 8.02 3.44
N VAL A 47 1.18 7.10 4.38
CA VAL A 47 1.15 7.38 5.82
C VAL A 47 2.36 6.72 6.44
N LEU A 48 3.02 7.42 7.35
CA LEU A 48 4.21 6.91 8.02
C LEU A 48 3.84 6.30 9.37
N TYR A 49 4.24 5.04 9.53
CA TYR A 49 4.04 4.28 10.76
C TYR A 49 5.39 3.94 11.41
N LEU A 50 5.53 4.24 12.69
CA LEU A 50 6.58 3.61 13.51
C LEU A 50 6.12 2.24 13.96
N ARG A 51 6.96 1.25 13.69
CA ARG A 51 6.77 -0.11 14.16
C ARG A 51 7.57 -0.32 15.44
N PRO A 52 6.92 -0.63 16.58
CA PRO A 52 7.62 -1.06 17.79
C PRO A 52 8.49 -2.29 17.52
N SER A 53 9.58 -2.44 18.25
CA SER A 53 10.50 -3.58 18.15
C SER A 53 10.80 -4.18 19.53
N GLY A 54 11.43 -5.36 19.55
CA GLY A 54 11.86 -6.02 20.79
C GLY A 54 10.71 -6.41 21.73
N PRO A 55 10.93 -6.37 23.06
CA PRO A 55 9.94 -6.79 24.05
C PRO A 55 8.61 -6.05 23.98
N LEU A 56 8.64 -4.75 23.65
CA LEU A 56 7.43 -3.94 23.51
C LEU A 56 6.53 -4.46 22.38
N LEU A 57 7.12 -4.83 21.23
CA LEU A 57 6.36 -5.43 20.13
C LEU A 57 5.69 -6.73 20.57
N GLN A 58 6.37 -7.56 21.36
CA GLN A 58 5.81 -8.83 21.83
C GLN A 58 4.58 -8.60 22.72
N GLN A 59 4.67 -7.67 23.68
CA GLN A 59 3.55 -7.33 24.56
C GLN A 59 2.37 -6.74 23.79
N LEU A 60 2.62 -5.79 22.88
CA LEU A 60 1.58 -5.20 22.03
C LEU A 60 0.92 -6.24 21.12
N THR A 61 1.71 -7.15 20.56
CA THR A 61 1.18 -8.25 19.72
C THR A 61 0.32 -9.21 20.53
N HIS A 62 0.75 -9.54 21.76
CA HIS A 62 -0.02 -10.39 22.65
C HIS A 62 -1.36 -9.75 22.99
N PHE A 63 -1.35 -8.49 23.44
CA PHE A 63 -2.56 -7.72 23.74
C PHE A 63 -3.48 -7.61 22.52
N TRP A 64 -2.93 -7.28 21.34
CA TRP A 64 -3.70 -7.16 20.10
C TRP A 64 -4.37 -8.47 19.67
N LYS A 65 -3.73 -9.62 19.91
CA LYS A 65 -4.35 -10.92 19.65
C LYS A 65 -5.42 -11.25 20.69
N GLN A 66 -5.16 -10.99 21.96
CA GLN A 66 -6.10 -11.25 23.04
C GLN A 66 -7.36 -10.38 22.96
N SER A 67 -7.20 -9.08 22.70
CA SER A 67 -8.31 -8.15 22.60
C SER A 67 -9.29 -8.53 21.48
N ARG A 68 -8.78 -9.09 20.38
CA ARG A 68 -9.62 -9.65 19.31
C ARG A 68 -10.49 -10.82 19.78
N LEU A 69 -9.97 -11.66 20.68
CA LEU A 69 -10.69 -12.81 21.23
C LEU A 69 -11.68 -12.39 22.31
N SER A 70 -11.29 -11.46 23.18
CA SER A 70 -12.10 -11.03 24.33
C SER A 70 -13.20 -10.05 23.94
N CYS A 71 -12.91 -9.13 23.01
CA CYS A 71 -13.79 -8.01 22.66
C CYS A 71 -14.27 -8.04 21.20
N GLY A 72 -13.88 -9.08 20.44
CA GLY A 72 -14.16 -9.18 19.02
C GLY A 72 -13.25 -8.32 18.13
N LYS A 73 -13.38 -8.48 16.82
CA LYS A 73 -12.58 -7.75 15.83
C LYS A 73 -13.15 -6.34 15.63
N ASN A 74 -12.31 -5.33 15.84
CA ASN A 74 -12.59 -3.93 15.50
C ASN A 74 -11.58 -3.40 14.45
N LYS A 75 -11.71 -2.12 14.05
CA LYS A 75 -10.84 -1.48 13.04
C LYS A 75 -9.34 -1.48 13.39
N ALA A 76 -8.97 -1.47 14.68
CA ALA A 76 -7.57 -1.52 15.11
C ALA A 76 -6.90 -2.87 14.77
N HIS A 77 -7.68 -3.91 14.48
CA HIS A 77 -7.19 -5.22 14.08
C HIS A 77 -6.98 -5.37 12.56
N ASN A 78 -7.19 -4.31 11.79
CA ASN A 78 -6.92 -4.32 10.36
C ASN A 78 -5.46 -4.00 10.04
N ILE A 79 -4.72 -3.46 11.01
CA ILE A 79 -3.32 -3.07 10.87
C ILE A 79 -2.55 -3.60 12.10
N PHE A 80 -1.28 -3.90 11.93
CA PHE A 80 -0.39 -4.31 13.01
C PHE A 80 -0.22 -3.19 14.05
N PRO A 81 0.22 -3.47 15.29
CA PRO A 81 0.50 -2.43 16.29
C PRO A 81 1.55 -1.42 15.80
N HIS A 82 1.17 -0.14 15.70
CA HIS A 82 2.02 0.93 15.19
C HIS A 82 1.70 2.28 15.85
N ILE A 83 2.58 3.27 15.64
CA ILE A 83 2.34 4.67 15.97
C ILE A 83 2.28 5.46 14.66
N THR A 84 1.18 6.18 14.43
CA THR A 84 1.02 7.07 13.28
C THR A 84 1.81 8.35 13.50
N LEU A 85 2.76 8.64 12.61
CA LEU A 85 3.62 9.82 12.72
C LEU A 85 3.05 11.07 12.03
N CYS A 86 2.31 10.88 10.95
CA CYS A 86 1.74 11.96 10.16
C CYS A 86 0.37 11.58 9.61
N GLN A 87 -0.40 12.60 9.22
CA GLN A 87 -1.56 12.40 8.37
C GLN A 87 -1.13 11.91 6.98
N PHE A 88 -2.11 11.42 6.20
CA PHE A 88 -1.85 11.04 4.81
C PHE A 88 -1.23 12.20 4.04
N PHE A 89 -0.19 11.90 3.27
CA PHE A 89 0.50 12.87 2.44
C PHE A 89 0.76 12.30 1.05
N MET A 90 0.74 13.18 0.05
CA MET A 90 1.14 12.83 -1.31
C MET A 90 2.66 12.91 -1.41
N ALA A 91 3.29 11.83 -1.89
CA ALA A 91 4.67 11.90 -2.34
C ALA A 91 4.68 11.91 -3.86
N SER A 92 5.00 13.07 -4.45
CA SER A 92 5.34 13.17 -5.86
C SER A 92 6.84 12.94 -6.03
N PHE A 93 7.23 11.95 -6.82
CA PHE A 93 8.59 11.88 -7.33
C PHE A 93 8.72 12.95 -8.42
N THR A 94 9.23 14.12 -8.09
CA THR A 94 9.78 15.04 -9.10
C THR A 94 11.21 14.58 -9.40
N PRO A 95 11.56 14.30 -10.66
CA PRO A 95 12.93 13.94 -11.03
C PRO A 95 13.93 15.06 -10.73
#